data_AF-A0A6P9DLH6-F1
#
_entry.id   AF-A0A6P9DLH6-F1
#
_cell.length_a   1.000
_cell.length_b   1.000
_cell.length_c   1.000
_cell.angle_alpha   90.00
_cell.angle_beta   90.00
_cell.angle_gamma   90.00
#
_symmetry.space_group_name_H-M   'P 1'
#
loop_
_entity.id
_entity.type
_entity.pdbx_description
1 polymer ?
#
loop_
_entity_poly.entity_id
_entity_poly.type
_entity_poly.pdbx_seq_one_letter_code
_entity_poly.pdbx_strand_id
1 'polypeptide(L)'
;MPCSDMFASVLSTGPKESFYHKLYLCCDDDKIQLYTMALLKYQVEFVKASTETVKDFIRLMKHWFKTSFAEPTKENKFRRLPSSYTIELITIYVWELAGKPIFFSFVQGMRAVLKLLTQYREICITWHRHYRPNFTIFQKMFLKQSRPFVLDPVNPTFNVCENSNAWDEIAHVARQSLLKPLFNGIAAKEPWLFTNNW
;
A
#
# COMPACT_ATOMS: atom_id res chain seq x y z
N MET A 1 -8.65 13.24 27.65
CA MET A 1 -9.64 12.28 27.10
C MET A 1 -8.92 11.40 26.09
N PRO A 2 -9.00 10.05 26.18
CA PRO A 2 -8.27 9.18 25.28
C PRO A 2 -8.89 9.23 23.88
N CYS A 3 -8.06 9.39 22.85
CA CYS A 3 -8.44 9.56 21.44
C CYS A 3 -9.07 8.29 20.80
N SER A 4 -9.41 7.28 21.61
CA SER A 4 -9.77 5.94 21.16
C SER A 4 -11.24 5.78 20.74
N ASP A 5 -12.11 6.73 21.10
CA ASP A 5 -13.56 6.67 20.84
C ASP A 5 -14.02 7.40 19.57
N MET A 6 -13.12 8.07 18.84
CA MET A 6 -13.51 8.84 17.63
C MET A 6 -14.02 8.00 16.47
N PHE A 7 -13.95 6.67 16.54
CA PHE A 7 -14.35 5.79 15.44
C PHE A 7 -14.92 4.45 15.93
N ALA A 8 -15.55 4.41 17.11
CA ALA A 8 -16.31 3.24 17.52
C ALA A 8 -17.27 2.81 16.39
N SER A 9 -17.32 1.50 16.18
CA SER A 9 -18.04 0.80 15.11
C SER A 9 -19.34 1.49 14.68
N VAL A 10 -19.44 1.82 13.40
CA VAL A 10 -20.60 2.44 12.74
C VAL A 10 -20.77 3.94 13.01
N LEU A 11 -19.72 4.73 12.83
CA LEU A 11 -19.97 6.13 12.46
C LEU A 11 -20.58 6.16 11.06
N SER A 12 -21.73 6.83 10.96
CA SER A 12 -22.35 7.23 9.69
C SER A 12 -21.35 7.99 8.83
N THR A 13 -21.65 8.17 7.54
CA THR A 13 -20.72 8.82 6.60
C THR A 13 -20.28 10.22 7.09
N GLY A 14 -21.17 10.95 7.77
CA GLY A 14 -20.94 12.33 8.22
C GLY A 14 -19.79 12.52 9.21
N PRO A 15 -19.75 11.83 10.38
CA PRO A 15 -18.66 12.00 11.34
C PRO A 15 -17.27 11.66 10.82
N LYS A 16 -17.15 10.65 9.94
CA LYS A 16 -15.86 10.30 9.29
C LYS A 16 -15.39 11.38 8.34
N GLU A 17 -16.28 11.89 7.50
CA GLU A 17 -15.97 12.98 6.57
C GLU A 17 -15.57 14.25 7.33
N SER A 18 -16.25 14.57 8.44
CA SER A 18 -15.85 15.69 9.32
C SER A 18 -14.44 15.52 9.90
N PHE A 19 -14.08 14.31 10.34
CA PHE A 19 -12.73 14.02 10.80
C PHE A 19 -11.70 14.23 9.69
N TYR A 20 -11.95 13.71 8.49
CA TYR A 20 -11.04 13.89 7.36
C TYR A 20 -10.91 15.36 6.94
N HIS A 21 -12.00 16.14 7.04
CA HIS A 21 -11.94 17.60 6.86
C HIS A 21 -11.03 18.29 7.87
N LYS A 22 -11.13 17.93 9.15
CA LYS A 22 -10.24 18.48 10.18
C LYS A 22 -8.79 18.10 9.93
N LEU A 23 -8.53 16.84 9.55
CA LEU A 23 -7.19 16.37 9.21
C LEU A 23 -6.61 17.11 8.00
N TYR A 24 -7.38 17.24 6.91
CA TYR A 24 -6.94 17.89 5.68
C TYR A 24 -6.66 19.39 5.83
N LEU A 25 -7.43 20.08 6.69
CA LEU A 25 -7.26 21.51 6.95
C LEU A 25 -6.26 21.80 8.08
N CYS A 26 -5.73 20.76 8.74
CA CYS A 26 -4.77 20.93 9.81
C CYS A 26 -3.42 21.34 9.24
N CYS A 27 -2.79 22.35 9.85
CA CYS A 27 -1.44 22.83 9.51
C CYS A 27 -0.45 22.63 10.66
N ASP A 28 -0.87 21.92 11.72
CA ASP A 28 -0.14 21.71 12.96
C ASP A 28 0.36 20.26 12.98
N ASP A 29 1.68 20.09 12.89
CA ASP A 29 2.32 18.79 12.73
C ASP A 29 2.00 17.83 13.89
N ASP A 30 1.97 18.33 15.13
CA ASP A 30 1.65 17.53 16.32
C ASP A 30 0.20 17.03 16.24
N LYS A 31 -0.74 17.89 15.82
CA LYS A 31 -2.14 17.49 15.63
C LYS A 31 -2.31 16.52 14.47
N ILE A 32 -1.62 16.74 13.35
CA ILE A 32 -1.63 15.81 12.20
C ILE A 32 -1.14 14.43 12.65
N GLN A 33 -0.06 14.40 13.44
CA GLN A 33 0.45 13.15 14.00
C GLN A 33 -0.60 12.50 14.91
N LEU A 34 -1.20 13.23 15.85
CA LEU A 34 -2.26 12.70 16.73
C LEU A 34 -3.46 12.15 15.95
N TYR A 35 -3.92 12.85 14.92
CA TYR A 35 -5.01 12.38 14.05
C TYR A 35 -4.61 11.12 13.27
N THR A 36 -3.40 11.09 12.71
CA THR A 36 -2.89 9.90 12.02
C THR A 36 -2.78 8.72 12.99
N MET A 37 -2.40 8.97 14.24
CA MET A 37 -2.33 7.95 15.28
C MET A 37 -3.71 7.38 15.63
N ALA A 38 -4.76 8.21 15.64
CA ALA A 38 -6.14 7.76 15.80
C ALA A 38 -6.61 6.84 14.67
N LEU A 39 -5.99 6.94 13.47
CA LEU A 39 -6.29 6.08 12.32
C LEU A 39 -5.56 4.73 12.32
N LEU A 40 -4.48 4.56 13.11
CA LEU A 40 -3.67 3.33 13.09
C LEU A 40 -4.51 2.06 13.30
N LYS A 41 -5.46 2.11 14.23
CA LYS A 41 -6.34 0.96 14.50
C LYS A 41 -7.04 0.51 13.22
N TYR A 42 -7.51 1.43 12.39
CA TYR A 42 -8.19 1.12 11.14
C TYR A 42 -7.23 0.62 10.06
N GLN A 43 -6.00 1.14 9.99
CA GLN A 43 -4.96 0.59 9.11
C GLN A 43 -4.68 -0.88 9.46
N VAL A 44 -4.52 -1.17 10.75
CA VAL A 44 -4.31 -2.54 11.26
C VAL A 44 -5.50 -3.43 10.94
N GLU A 45 -6.73 -2.97 11.18
CA GLU A 45 -7.94 -3.74 10.85
C GLU A 45 -8.12 -3.95 9.34
N PHE A 46 -7.71 -3.00 8.50
CA PHE A 46 -7.73 -3.15 7.05
C PHE A 46 -6.85 -4.33 6.61
N VAL A 47 -5.61 -4.41 7.11
CA VAL A 47 -4.69 -5.51 6.79
C VAL A 47 -5.18 -6.82 7.40
N LYS A 48 -5.64 -6.80 8.65
CA LYS A 48 -6.14 -7.99 9.37
C LYS A 48 -7.40 -8.60 8.76
N ALA A 49 -8.19 -7.83 8.02
CA ALA A 49 -9.37 -8.32 7.30
C ALA A 49 -9.03 -9.32 6.18
N SER A 50 -7.77 -9.43 5.80
CA SER A 50 -7.29 -10.44 4.84
C SER A 50 -7.40 -11.86 5.41
N THR A 51 -7.55 -12.87 4.54
CA THR A 51 -7.53 -14.29 4.95
C THR A 51 -6.13 -14.72 5.40
N GLU A 52 -6.00 -15.85 6.11
CA GLU A 52 -4.69 -16.36 6.55
C GLU A 52 -3.72 -16.59 5.38
N THR A 53 -4.20 -17.12 4.26
CA THR A 53 -3.38 -17.30 3.04
C THR A 53 -2.83 -15.98 2.51
N VAL A 54 -3.63 -14.90 2.55
CA VAL A 54 -3.17 -13.57 2.14
C VAL A 54 -2.20 -12.98 3.17
N LYS A 55 -2.41 -13.22 4.47
CA LYS A 55 -1.44 -12.81 5.51
C LYS A 55 -0.09 -13.49 5.32
N ASP A 56 -0.07 -14.77 4.95
CA ASP A 56 1.17 -15.47 4.63
C ASP A 56 1.82 -14.93 3.36
N PHE A 57 1.04 -14.58 2.34
CA PHE A 57 1.56 -13.90 1.16
C PHE A 57 2.14 -12.51 1.47
N ILE A 58 1.49 -11.75 2.35
CA ILE A 58 2.00 -10.49 2.88
C ILE A 58 3.33 -10.70 3.62
N ARG A 59 3.42 -11.72 4.48
CA ARG A 59 4.67 -12.06 5.19
C ARG A 59 5.79 -12.38 4.21
N LEU A 60 5.50 -13.12 3.14
CA LEU A 60 6.46 -13.41 2.06
C LEU A 60 6.96 -12.11 1.40
N MET A 61 6.05 -11.21 1.00
CA MET A 61 6.44 -9.96 0.35
C MET A 61 7.21 -9.02 1.29
N LYS A 62 6.84 -8.95 2.56
CA LYS A 62 7.60 -8.21 3.59
C LYS A 62 8.98 -8.82 3.80
N HIS A 63 9.09 -10.15 3.81
CA HIS A 63 10.38 -10.81 3.94
C HIS A 63 11.28 -10.50 2.75
N TRP A 64 10.77 -10.64 1.53
CA TRP A 64 11.50 -10.22 0.31
C TRP A 64 11.95 -8.76 0.42
N PHE A 65 11.05 -7.86 0.80
CA PHE A 65 11.37 -6.45 0.91
C PHE A 65 12.43 -6.19 1.98
N LYS A 66 12.36 -6.84 3.14
CA LYS A 66 13.35 -6.66 4.22
C LYS A 66 14.74 -7.18 3.82
N THR A 67 14.83 -8.24 3.04
CA THR A 67 16.10 -8.93 2.75
C THR A 67 16.72 -8.56 1.39
N SER A 68 16.02 -7.80 0.56
CA SER A 68 16.50 -7.49 -0.80
C SER A 68 17.29 -6.19 -0.94
N PHE A 69 17.34 -5.37 0.12
CA PHE A 69 18.04 -4.09 0.09
C PHE A 69 19.18 -4.08 1.09
N ALA A 70 20.25 -3.35 0.75
CA ALA A 70 21.37 -3.15 1.64
C ALA A 70 20.96 -2.32 2.86
N GLU A 71 21.66 -2.55 3.97
CA GLU A 71 21.55 -1.72 5.17
C GLU A 71 22.00 -0.28 4.87
N PRO A 72 21.52 0.72 5.65
CA PRO A 72 21.98 2.09 5.53
C PRO A 72 23.49 2.23 5.74
N THR A 73 24.16 2.94 4.83
CA THR A 73 25.58 3.32 4.86
C THR A 73 25.69 4.84 4.79
N LYS A 74 26.92 5.37 4.94
CA LYS A 74 27.17 6.82 4.79
C LYS A 74 26.80 7.34 3.40
N GLU A 75 26.96 6.51 2.37
CA GLU A 75 26.72 6.85 0.97
C GLU A 75 25.23 6.92 0.64
N ASN A 76 24.39 6.09 1.28
CA ASN A 76 22.95 6.05 1.05
C ASN A 76 22.12 6.65 2.21
N LYS A 77 22.73 7.51 3.05
CA LYS A 77 22.10 8.07 4.27
C LYS A 77 20.77 8.81 4.06
N PHE A 78 20.51 9.31 2.84
CA PHE A 78 19.28 10.00 2.49
C PHE A 78 18.23 9.09 1.83
N ARG A 79 18.56 7.82 1.63
CA ARG A 79 17.67 6.82 1.06
C ARG A 79 16.54 6.52 2.04
N ARG A 80 15.31 6.61 1.55
CA ARG A 80 14.08 6.29 2.27
C ARG A 80 13.32 5.25 1.48
N LEU A 81 13.44 3.99 1.91
CA LEU A 81 12.57 2.93 1.44
C LEU A 81 11.13 3.16 1.94
N PRO A 82 10.10 2.69 1.21
CA PRO A 82 8.73 2.74 1.67
C PRO A 82 8.56 1.87 2.91
N SER A 83 7.51 2.17 3.67
CA SER A 83 7.18 1.41 4.87
C SER A 83 6.76 -0.03 4.53
N SER A 84 6.84 -0.94 5.52
CA SER A 84 6.24 -2.27 5.38
C SER A 84 4.75 -2.19 5.03
N TYR A 85 4.03 -1.21 5.60
CA TYR A 85 2.61 -1.00 5.32
C TYR A 85 2.35 -0.70 3.85
N THR A 86 3.20 0.08 3.19
CA THR A 86 3.12 0.34 1.75
C THR A 86 3.21 -0.96 0.94
N ILE A 87 4.13 -1.86 1.31
CA ILE A 87 4.29 -3.17 0.64
C ILE A 87 3.09 -4.09 0.94
N GLU A 88 2.55 -4.06 2.16
CA GLU A 88 1.33 -4.78 2.53
C GLU A 88 0.15 -4.35 1.64
N LEU A 89 -0.05 -3.03 1.47
CA LEU A 89 -1.12 -2.47 0.64
C LEU A 89 -0.97 -2.84 -0.84
N ILE A 90 0.23 -2.73 -1.41
CA ILE A 90 0.49 -3.14 -2.80
C ILE A 90 0.23 -4.64 -2.97
N THR A 91 0.62 -5.46 -1.99
CA THR A 91 0.41 -6.91 -2.02
C THR A 91 -1.08 -7.26 -1.98
N ILE A 92 -1.85 -6.61 -1.09
CA ILE A 92 -3.31 -6.75 -1.03
C ILE A 92 -3.92 -6.37 -2.36
N TYR A 93 -3.58 -5.19 -2.91
CA TYR A 93 -4.12 -4.71 -4.18
C TYR A 93 -3.91 -5.71 -5.33
N VAL A 94 -2.70 -6.26 -5.45
CA VAL A 94 -2.38 -7.24 -6.51
C VAL A 94 -3.20 -8.52 -6.35
N TRP A 95 -3.41 -8.99 -5.11
CA TRP A 95 -4.31 -10.12 -4.85
C TRP A 95 -5.79 -9.78 -5.14
N GLU A 96 -6.23 -8.55 -4.87
CA GLU A 96 -7.58 -8.10 -5.20
C GLU A 96 -7.81 -8.03 -6.71
N LEU A 97 -6.82 -7.57 -7.49
CA LEU A 97 -6.85 -7.60 -8.97
C LEU A 97 -7.00 -9.01 -9.54
N ALA A 98 -6.49 -10.01 -8.83
CA ALA A 98 -6.63 -11.41 -9.20
C ALA A 98 -8.00 -12.00 -8.83
N GLY A 99 -8.99 -11.19 -8.43
CA GLY A 99 -10.33 -11.65 -8.09
C GLY A 99 -10.43 -12.25 -6.68
N LYS A 100 -9.51 -11.89 -5.78
CA LYS A 100 -9.53 -12.31 -4.37
C LYS A 100 -9.57 -13.84 -4.17
N PRO A 101 -8.70 -14.61 -4.85
CA PRO A 101 -8.73 -16.07 -4.79
C PRO A 101 -8.46 -16.54 -3.35
N ILE A 102 -9.20 -17.57 -2.93
CA ILE A 102 -8.99 -18.23 -1.62
C ILE A 102 -7.65 -18.96 -1.62
N PHE A 103 -7.38 -19.70 -2.70
CA PHE A 103 -6.15 -20.45 -2.90
C PHE A 103 -5.44 -19.95 -4.16
N PHE A 104 -4.13 -19.70 -4.06
CA PHE A 104 -3.34 -19.23 -5.18
C PHE A 104 -1.86 -19.60 -5.01
N SER A 105 -1.13 -19.63 -6.12
CA SER A 105 0.32 -19.84 -6.09
C SER A 105 1.05 -18.59 -5.59
N PHE A 106 1.81 -18.72 -4.51
CA PHE A 106 2.63 -17.61 -3.99
C PHE A 106 3.71 -17.18 -4.97
N VAL A 107 4.23 -18.08 -5.80
CA VAL A 107 5.21 -17.74 -6.84
C VAL A 107 4.55 -16.84 -7.90
N GLN A 108 3.31 -17.16 -8.33
CA GLN A 108 2.56 -16.33 -9.26
C GLN A 108 2.23 -14.96 -8.65
N GLY A 109 1.73 -14.95 -7.40
CA GLY A 109 1.43 -13.71 -6.69
C GLY A 109 2.66 -12.84 -6.49
N MET A 110 3.78 -13.41 -6.04
CA MET A 110 5.05 -12.70 -5.85
C MET A 110 5.55 -12.15 -7.18
N ARG A 111 5.53 -12.96 -8.25
CA ARG A 111 5.89 -12.49 -9.61
C ARG A 111 5.02 -11.31 -10.02
N ALA A 112 3.70 -11.36 -9.78
CA ALA A 112 2.78 -10.25 -10.07
C ALA A 112 3.18 -8.98 -9.31
N VAL A 113 3.39 -9.06 -7.98
CA VAL A 113 3.78 -7.90 -7.18
C VAL A 113 5.10 -7.31 -7.66
N LEU A 114 6.10 -8.15 -7.94
CA LEU A 114 7.39 -7.69 -8.45
C LEU A 114 7.24 -6.97 -9.80
N LYS A 115 6.45 -7.51 -10.74
CA LYS A 115 6.18 -6.86 -12.04
C LYS A 115 5.48 -5.51 -11.90
N LEU A 116 4.57 -5.38 -10.94
CA LEU A 116 3.96 -4.08 -10.64
C LEU A 116 5.01 -3.09 -10.11
N LEU A 117 5.90 -3.54 -9.21
CA LEU A 117 6.98 -2.71 -8.67
C LEU A 117 8.00 -2.28 -9.73
N THR A 118 8.24 -3.08 -10.77
CA THR A 118 9.10 -2.65 -11.90
C THR A 118 8.49 -1.49 -12.69
N GLN A 119 7.17 -1.33 -12.62
CA GLN A 119 6.39 -0.27 -13.26
C GLN A 119 5.81 0.69 -12.23
N TYR A 120 6.56 1.01 -11.17
CA TYR A 120 6.07 1.88 -10.09
C TYR A 120 5.50 3.22 -10.58
N ARG A 121 6.00 3.73 -11.71
CA ARG A 121 5.50 4.96 -12.34
C ARG A 121 4.06 4.85 -12.84
N GLU A 122 3.52 3.65 -12.97
CA GLU A 122 2.13 3.37 -13.34
C GLU A 122 1.25 3.03 -12.13
N ILE A 123 1.81 2.97 -10.91
CA ILE A 123 1.04 2.68 -9.71
C ILE A 123 0.12 3.86 -9.37
N CYS A 124 -1.19 3.59 -9.37
CA CYS A 124 -2.25 4.46 -8.89
C CYS A 124 -3.32 3.57 -8.24
N ILE A 125 -3.31 3.48 -6.91
CA ILE A 125 -4.11 2.56 -6.12
C ILE A 125 -4.92 3.33 -5.09
N THR A 126 -6.22 3.06 -5.03
CA THR A 126 -7.16 3.66 -4.09
C THR A 126 -8.17 2.63 -3.59
N TRP A 127 -8.66 2.81 -2.37
CA TRP A 127 -9.77 2.03 -1.81
C TRP A 127 -10.89 2.96 -1.39
N HIS A 128 -12.13 2.46 -1.43
CA HIS A 128 -13.32 3.26 -1.14
C HIS A 128 -14.17 2.68 0.01
N ARG A 129 -13.50 2.08 1.00
CA ARG A 129 -14.15 1.50 2.18
C ARG A 129 -14.41 2.51 3.30
N HIS A 130 -13.50 3.46 3.50
CA HIS A 130 -13.60 4.44 4.59
C HIS A 130 -13.97 5.85 4.12
N TYR A 131 -13.78 6.15 2.83
CA TYR A 131 -14.17 7.38 2.16
C TYR A 131 -14.70 7.06 0.76
N ARG A 132 -15.57 7.92 0.23
CA ARG A 132 -16.24 7.71 -1.06
C ARG A 132 -15.44 8.31 -2.23
N PRO A 133 -15.58 7.80 -3.47
CA PRO A 133 -14.94 8.39 -4.64
C PRO A 133 -15.39 9.85 -4.93
N ASN A 134 -16.59 10.23 -4.49
CA ASN A 134 -17.12 11.59 -4.64
C ASN A 134 -16.77 12.51 -3.47
N PHE A 135 -15.96 12.05 -2.50
CA PHE A 135 -15.55 12.88 -1.38
C PHE A 135 -14.54 13.94 -1.84
N THR A 136 -14.82 15.21 -1.54
CA THR A 136 -14.06 16.36 -2.08
C THR A 136 -12.56 16.30 -1.78
N ILE A 137 -12.17 15.83 -0.59
CA ILE A 137 -10.76 15.70 -0.21
C ILE A 137 -10.07 14.64 -1.04
N PHE A 138 -10.70 13.48 -1.21
CA PHE A 138 -10.19 12.42 -2.08
C PHE A 138 -9.98 12.95 -3.51
N GLN A 139 -10.98 13.62 -4.09
CA GLN A 139 -10.87 14.18 -5.43
C GLN A 139 -9.70 15.17 -5.57
N LYS A 140 -9.52 16.06 -4.58
CA LYS A 140 -8.39 17.00 -4.55
C LYS A 140 -7.04 16.29 -4.50
N MET A 141 -6.92 15.24 -3.69
CA MET A 141 -5.69 14.45 -3.57
C MET A 141 -5.41 13.67 -4.85
N PHE A 142 -6.42 13.00 -5.40
CA PHE A 142 -6.31 12.21 -6.63
C PHE A 142 -5.93 13.07 -7.84
N LEU A 143 -6.49 14.29 -7.96
CA LEU A 143 -6.13 15.22 -9.04
C LEU A 143 -4.69 15.74 -8.96
N LYS A 144 -4.10 15.79 -7.76
CA LYS A 144 -2.74 16.28 -7.52
C LYS A 144 -1.71 15.16 -7.38
N GLN A 145 -2.11 13.91 -7.61
CA GLN A 145 -1.26 12.75 -7.34
C GLN A 145 0.01 12.75 -8.19
N SER A 146 1.14 12.44 -7.54
CA SER A 146 2.36 12.01 -8.20
C SER A 146 2.49 10.49 -8.07
N ARG A 147 3.09 9.84 -9.09
CA ARG A 147 3.26 8.39 -9.11
C ARG A 147 4.63 8.01 -8.53
N PRO A 148 4.73 6.92 -7.73
CA PRO A 148 3.66 5.99 -7.39
C PRO A 148 2.66 6.58 -6.40
N PHE A 149 1.38 6.32 -6.64
CA PHE A 149 0.29 6.77 -5.78
C PHE A 149 -0.42 5.57 -5.17
N VAL A 150 -0.31 5.42 -3.85
CA VAL A 150 -1.09 4.45 -3.09
C VAL A 150 -1.73 5.21 -1.96
N LEU A 151 -3.01 5.53 -2.10
CA LEU A 151 -3.73 6.27 -1.07
C LEU A 151 -4.05 5.33 0.08
N ASP A 152 -3.78 5.78 1.30
CA ASP A 152 -4.11 5.03 2.51
C ASP A 152 -5.62 4.71 2.51
N PRO A 153 -6.01 3.43 2.67
CA PRO A 153 -7.41 3.01 2.64
C PRO A 153 -8.27 3.62 3.77
N VAL A 154 -7.65 4.17 4.82
CA VAL A 154 -8.33 4.78 5.97
C VAL A 154 -8.01 6.26 6.15
N ASN A 155 -7.09 6.82 5.35
CA ASN A 155 -6.73 8.23 5.36
C ASN A 155 -6.74 8.83 3.92
N PRO A 156 -7.79 9.55 3.51
CA PRO A 156 -7.88 10.11 2.16
C PRO A 156 -6.92 11.27 1.90
N THR A 157 -6.10 11.68 2.87
CA THR A 157 -5.11 12.77 2.73
C THR A 157 -3.67 12.27 2.63
N PHE A 158 -3.43 10.96 2.70
CA PHE A 158 -2.09 10.41 2.84
C PHE A 158 -1.76 9.39 1.76
N ASN A 159 -0.90 9.78 0.82
CA ASN A 159 -0.28 8.83 -0.10
C ASN A 159 0.89 8.14 0.60
N VAL A 160 0.77 6.84 0.86
CA VAL A 160 1.77 6.07 1.61
C VAL A 160 3.12 5.95 0.88
N CYS A 161 3.20 6.40 -0.38
CA CYS A 161 4.41 6.43 -1.18
C CYS A 161 5.23 7.72 -1.01
N GLU A 162 4.65 8.82 -0.51
CA GLU A 162 5.29 10.15 -0.47
C GLU A 162 6.55 10.20 0.41
N ASN A 163 6.61 9.36 1.44
CA ASN A 163 7.75 9.32 2.35
C ASN A 163 8.95 8.53 1.80
N SER A 164 8.86 7.97 0.58
CA SER A 164 9.93 7.23 -0.07
C SER A 164 10.51 7.96 -1.28
N ASN A 165 11.83 7.91 -1.42
CA ASN A 165 12.58 8.46 -2.56
C ASN A 165 13.39 7.41 -3.33
N ALA A 166 13.15 6.12 -3.07
CA ALA A 166 13.97 5.01 -3.58
C ALA A 166 13.19 4.06 -4.52
N TRP A 167 12.14 4.56 -5.18
CA TRP A 167 11.28 3.74 -6.03
C TRP A 167 11.97 3.20 -7.28
N ASP A 168 12.97 3.92 -7.79
CA ASP A 168 13.87 3.47 -8.85
C ASP A 168 14.75 2.29 -8.40
N GLU A 169 15.31 2.34 -7.20
CA GLU A 169 16.05 1.24 -6.56
C GLU A 169 15.13 0.02 -6.37
N ILE A 170 13.91 0.22 -5.88
CA ILE A 170 12.91 -0.85 -5.71
C ILE A 170 12.59 -1.51 -7.04
N ALA A 171 12.37 -0.71 -8.09
CA ALA A 171 12.11 -1.23 -9.43
C ALA A 171 13.30 -2.02 -9.97
N HIS A 172 14.53 -1.57 -9.69
CA HIS A 172 15.74 -2.29 -10.06
C HIS A 172 15.83 -3.63 -9.31
N VAL A 173 15.68 -3.63 -7.99
CA VAL A 173 15.74 -4.84 -7.15
C VAL A 173 14.61 -5.82 -7.49
N ALA A 174 13.42 -5.32 -7.83
CA ALA A 174 12.32 -6.14 -8.32
C ALA A 174 12.66 -6.81 -9.68
N ARG A 175 13.25 -6.06 -10.62
CA ARG A 175 13.77 -6.62 -11.88
C ARG A 175 14.80 -7.70 -11.64
N GLN A 176 15.79 -7.46 -10.77
CA GLN A 176 16.79 -8.48 -10.42
C GLN A 176 16.16 -9.71 -9.75
N SER A 177 15.14 -9.50 -8.90
CA SER A 177 14.43 -10.59 -8.25
C SER A 177 13.69 -11.48 -9.25
N LEU A 178 13.08 -10.89 -10.29
CA LEU A 178 12.41 -11.61 -11.37
C LEU A 178 13.37 -12.46 -12.24
N LEU A 179 14.67 -12.17 -12.22
CA LEU A 179 15.70 -12.95 -12.93
C LEU A 179 16.21 -14.16 -12.11
N LYS A 180 15.77 -14.31 -10.85
CA LYS A 180 16.21 -15.44 -10.01
C LYS A 180 15.59 -16.76 -10.48
N PRO A 181 16.26 -17.91 -10.26
CA PRO A 181 15.79 -19.23 -10.69
C PRO A 181 14.34 -19.57 -10.32
N LEU A 182 13.84 -19.02 -9.20
CA LEU A 182 12.46 -19.17 -8.75
C LEU A 182 11.42 -18.81 -9.84
N PHE A 183 11.72 -17.85 -10.71
CA PHE A 183 10.80 -17.35 -11.74
C PHE A 183 11.13 -17.86 -13.15
N ASN A 184 12.18 -18.67 -13.32
CA ASN A 184 12.58 -19.19 -14.62
C ASN A 184 11.47 -20.10 -15.19
N GLY A 185 11.05 -19.80 -16.43
CA GLY A 185 10.00 -20.57 -17.12
C GLY A 185 8.59 -20.43 -16.50
N ILE A 186 8.40 -19.53 -15.53
CA ILE A 186 7.08 -19.31 -14.92
C ILE A 186 6.25 -18.37 -15.79
N ALA A 187 5.43 -18.96 -16.66
CA ALA A 187 4.37 -18.25 -17.36
C ALA A 187 3.25 -17.84 -16.39
N ALA A 188 2.56 -16.72 -16.67
CA ALA A 188 1.39 -16.34 -15.91
C ALA A 188 0.29 -17.40 -16.06
N LYS A 189 -0.39 -17.74 -14.98
CA LYS A 189 -1.55 -18.65 -14.97
C LYS A 189 -2.70 -17.95 -14.26
N GLU A 190 -3.93 -18.38 -14.53
CA GLU A 190 -5.10 -17.93 -13.78
C GLU A 190 -4.86 -18.02 -12.25
N PRO A 191 -5.30 -17.04 -11.45
CA PRO A 191 -5.99 -15.79 -11.82
C PRO A 191 -5.08 -14.60 -12.23
N TRP A 192 -3.79 -14.85 -12.51
CA TRP A 192 -2.74 -13.84 -12.68
C TRP A 192 -2.47 -13.45 -14.13
N LEU A 193 -3.36 -13.79 -15.07
CA LEU A 193 -3.15 -13.54 -16.51
C LEU A 193 -3.05 -12.05 -16.86
N PHE A 194 -3.67 -11.16 -16.08
CA PHE A 194 -3.56 -9.70 -16.26
C PHE A 194 -2.11 -9.21 -16.20
N THR A 195 -1.23 -9.96 -15.53
CA THR A 195 0.20 -9.63 -15.45
C THR A 195 0.95 -9.82 -16.76
N ASN A 196 0.35 -10.40 -17.80
CA ASN A 196 1.00 -10.52 -19.11
C ASN A 196 1.18 -9.15 -19.80
N ASN A 197 0.36 -8.17 -19.44
CA ASN A 197 0.43 -6.80 -19.95
C ASN A 197 1.36 -5.90 -19.12
N TRP A 198 2.06 -6.49 -18.15
CA TRP A 198 3.05 -5.84 -17.27
C TRP A 198 4.46 -6.20 -17.70
#